data_AF-A0A924M949-F1
#
_entry.id   AF-A0A924M949-F1
#
_cell.length_a   1.000
_cell.length_b   1.000
_cell.length_c   1.000
_cell.angle_alpha   90.00
_cell.angle_beta   90.00
_cell.angle_gamma   90.00
#
_symmetry.space_group_name_H-M   'P 1'
#
loop_
_entity.id
_entity.type
_entity.pdbx_description
1 polymer ?
#
loop_
_entity_poly.entity_id
_entity_poly.type
_entity_poly.pdbx_seq_one_letter_code
_entity_poly.pdbx_strand_id
1 'polypeptide(L)'
;MKQALIICRWVVGVLFILSGLVKMNDPLGLTYKMQEFFDVWGWNFFDNYALYLAIFMNVLEVVCGIALLLGQRMKLFTTILVLLIVFFTFLTGYALLTGKIKTCGCLGDCLPLTPLQSFIKDLLVLGMIIYLAINYKNITALFKTVVADIILAISIVACVFVQLYVIQHLPFYDCLPYKVGNNIIAQMQKPKNYVPDNTSIIYQYNKNGKQIAFDQDNFPADFDSTYV
;
A
#
# COMPACT_ATOMS: atom_id res chain seq x y z
N MET A 1 -15.87 25.14 16.90
CA MET A 1 -16.41 24.10 15.97
C MET A 1 -16.04 24.35 14.52
N LYS A 2 -16.32 25.52 13.91
CA LYS A 2 -15.97 25.79 12.49
C LYS A 2 -14.47 25.73 12.17
N GLN A 3 -13.61 26.27 13.05
CA GLN A 3 -12.15 26.25 12.83
C GLN A 3 -11.57 24.83 12.83
N ALA A 4 -11.98 23.96 13.77
CA ALA A 4 -11.54 22.57 13.83
C ALA A 4 -11.93 21.78 12.55
N LEU A 5 -13.14 21.99 12.03
CA LEU A 5 -13.58 21.38 10.77
C LEU A 5 -12.74 21.85 9.58
N ILE A 6 -12.41 23.14 9.51
CA ILE A 6 -11.56 23.69 8.46
C ILE A 6 -10.16 23.07 8.56
N ILE A 7 -9.55 23.04 9.75
CA ILE A 7 -8.23 22.44 9.96
C ILE A 7 -8.25 20.96 9.57
N CYS A 8 -9.21 20.17 10.05
CA CYS A 8 -9.33 18.76 9.68
C CYS A 8 -9.46 18.58 8.16
N ARG A 9 -10.27 19.42 7.49
CA ARG A 9 -10.46 19.38 6.04
C ARG A 9 -9.16 19.64 5.28
N TRP A 10 -8.39 20.66 5.70
CA TRP A 10 -7.11 20.97 5.08
C TRP A 10 -6.08 19.87 5.32
N VAL A 11 -5.96 19.38 6.55
CA VAL A 11 -5.03 18.30 6.91
C VAL A 11 -5.32 17.03 6.11
N VAL A 12 -6.58 16.58 6.11
CA VAL A 12 -6.98 15.38 5.36
C VAL A 12 -6.82 15.58 3.86
N GLY A 13 -7.28 16.72 3.31
CA GLY A 13 -7.18 17.00 1.87
C GLY A 13 -5.73 17.03 1.38
N VAL A 14 -4.84 17.72 2.09
CA VAL A 14 -3.41 17.78 1.74
C VAL A 14 -2.75 16.41 1.88
N LEU A 15 -3.03 15.66 2.96
CA LEU A 15 -2.44 14.33 3.17
C LEU A 15 -2.81 13.37 2.04
N PHE A 16 -4.08 13.35 1.61
CA PHE A 16 -4.52 12.50 0.50
C PHE A 16 -3.92 12.92 -0.84
N ILE A 17 -3.81 14.22 -1.12
CA ILE A 17 -3.14 14.70 -2.33
C ILE A 17 -1.67 14.27 -2.33
N LEU A 18 -0.93 14.50 -1.25
CA LEU A 18 0.48 14.13 -1.17
C LEU A 18 0.67 12.61 -1.28
N SER A 19 -0.14 11.82 -0.57
CA SER A 19 -0.12 10.37 -0.63
C SER A 19 -0.41 9.85 -2.05
N GLY A 20 -1.46 10.36 -2.69
CA GLY A 20 -1.81 10.00 -4.06
C GLY A 20 -0.75 10.41 -5.08
N LEU A 21 -0.15 11.59 -4.96
CA LEU A 21 0.94 12.04 -5.85
C LEU A 21 2.19 11.17 -5.74
N VAL A 22 2.55 10.73 -4.53
CA VAL A 22 3.71 9.84 -4.35
C VAL A 22 3.44 8.46 -4.95
N LYS A 23 2.23 7.89 -4.79
CA LYS A 23 1.85 6.64 -5.47
C LYS A 23 1.79 6.80 -6.98
N MET A 24 1.35 7.96 -7.46
CA MET A 24 1.28 8.29 -8.89
C MET A 24 2.67 8.36 -9.55
N ASN A 25 3.69 8.70 -8.77
CA ASN A 25 5.09 8.67 -9.23
C ASN A 25 5.63 7.25 -9.38
N ASP A 26 5.00 6.22 -8.81
CA ASP A 26 5.31 4.81 -9.08
C ASP A 26 4.04 3.93 -9.02
N PRO A 27 3.24 3.91 -10.10
CA PRO A 27 2.01 3.11 -10.15
C PRO A 27 2.30 1.59 -10.20
N LEU A 28 3.50 1.18 -10.62
CA LEU A 28 3.89 -0.23 -10.68
C LEU A 28 4.17 -0.78 -9.27
N GLY A 29 4.78 0.01 -8.38
CA GLY A 29 4.97 -0.36 -6.98
C GLY A 29 3.65 -0.75 -6.28
N LEU A 30 2.58 0.03 -6.48
CA LEU A 30 1.25 -0.32 -5.96
C LEU A 30 0.65 -1.56 -6.64
N THR A 31 0.91 -1.75 -7.94
CA THR A 31 0.45 -2.92 -8.70
C THR A 31 1.03 -4.21 -8.13
N TYR A 32 2.34 -4.27 -7.90
CA TYR A 32 3.00 -5.44 -7.31
C TYR A 32 2.50 -5.74 -5.90
N LYS A 33 2.23 -4.70 -5.10
CA LYS A 33 1.66 -4.89 -3.76
C LYS A 33 0.27 -5.51 -3.83
N MET A 34 -0.59 -5.05 -4.74
CA MET A 34 -1.92 -5.64 -4.92
C MET A 34 -1.83 -7.10 -5.38
N GLN A 35 -0.90 -7.44 -6.27
CA GLN A 35 -0.63 -8.82 -6.69
C GLN A 35 -0.17 -9.70 -5.52
N GLU A 36 0.74 -9.22 -4.67
CA GLU A 36 1.14 -9.96 -3.45
C GLU A 36 -0.07 -10.29 -2.55
N PHE A 37 -1.03 -9.37 -2.40
CA PHE A 37 -2.25 -9.65 -1.65
C PHE A 37 -3.14 -10.68 -2.36
N PHE A 38 -3.30 -10.58 -3.68
CA PHE A 38 -4.09 -11.52 -4.46
C PHE A 38 -3.50 -12.92 -4.43
N ASP A 39 -2.18 -13.07 -4.57
CA ASP A 39 -1.47 -14.35 -4.46
C ASP A 39 -1.72 -15.01 -3.10
N VAL A 40 -1.61 -14.25 -2.01
CA VAL A 40 -1.83 -14.76 -0.65
C VAL A 40 -3.28 -15.17 -0.43
N TRP A 41 -4.24 -14.52 -1.07
CA TRP A 41 -5.67 -14.85 -1.00
C TRP A 41 -6.11 -15.90 -2.04
N GLY A 42 -5.23 -16.30 -2.95
CA GLY A 42 -5.54 -17.23 -4.04
C GLY A 42 -6.41 -16.61 -5.15
N TRP A 43 -6.34 -15.29 -5.34
CA TRP A 43 -7.18 -14.49 -6.24
C TRP A 43 -6.45 -14.08 -7.53
N ASN A 44 -5.62 -14.97 -8.08
CA ASN A 44 -4.73 -14.70 -9.23
C ASN A 44 -5.46 -14.23 -10.51
N PHE A 45 -6.78 -14.40 -10.59
CA PHE A 45 -7.59 -13.84 -11.68
C PHE A 45 -7.50 -12.30 -11.75
N PHE A 46 -7.30 -11.63 -10.60
CA PHE A 46 -7.23 -10.17 -10.53
C PHE A 46 -5.85 -9.60 -10.88
N ASP A 47 -4.82 -10.42 -11.08
CA ASP A 47 -3.45 -9.95 -11.31
C ASP A 47 -3.33 -9.12 -12.59
N ASN A 48 -4.06 -9.52 -13.64
CA ASN A 48 -4.12 -8.78 -14.91
C ASN A 48 -4.82 -7.42 -14.76
N TYR A 49 -5.68 -7.27 -13.75
CA TYR A 49 -6.42 -6.05 -13.47
C TYR A 49 -5.74 -5.16 -12.42
N ALA A 50 -4.69 -5.64 -11.75
CA ALA A 50 -4.03 -4.94 -10.66
C ALA A 50 -3.50 -3.56 -11.07
N LEU A 51 -2.96 -3.43 -12.29
CA LEU A 51 -2.47 -2.15 -12.82
C LEU A 51 -3.60 -1.12 -12.98
N TYR A 52 -4.72 -1.54 -13.56
CA TYR A 52 -5.88 -0.66 -13.75
C TYR A 52 -6.47 -0.23 -12.40
N LEU A 53 -6.53 -1.15 -11.43
CA LEU A 53 -6.99 -0.85 -10.08
C LEU A 53 -6.04 0.13 -9.36
N ALA A 54 -4.73 -0.06 -9.47
CA ALA A 54 -3.72 0.83 -8.89
C ALA A 54 -3.87 2.26 -9.44
N ILE A 55 -3.95 2.41 -10.77
CA ILE A 55 -4.14 3.71 -11.42
C ILE A 55 -5.46 4.36 -10.96
N PHE A 56 -6.55 3.59 -10.96
CA PHE A 56 -7.86 4.08 -10.54
C PHE A 56 -7.86 4.57 -9.09
N MET A 57 -7.28 3.80 -8.17
CA MET A 57 -7.19 4.18 -6.75
C MET A 57 -6.34 5.44 -6.55
N ASN A 58 -5.21 5.56 -7.24
CA ASN A 58 -4.35 6.74 -7.17
C ASN A 58 -5.09 8.01 -7.63
N VAL A 59 -5.79 7.94 -8.77
CA VAL A 59 -6.59 9.07 -9.29
C VAL A 59 -7.68 9.43 -8.29
N LEU A 60 -8.41 8.44 -7.78
CA LEU A 60 -9.49 8.65 -6.81
C LEU A 60 -8.97 9.33 -5.55
N GLU A 61 -7.81 8.93 -5.03
CA GLU A 61 -7.19 9.53 -3.84
C GLU A 61 -6.88 11.02 -4.03
N VAL A 62 -6.19 11.37 -5.13
CA VAL A 62 -5.83 12.77 -5.44
C VAL A 62 -7.08 13.62 -5.69
N VAL A 63 -8.02 13.13 -6.49
CA VAL A 63 -9.23 13.86 -6.87
C VAL A 63 -10.12 14.10 -5.65
N CYS A 64 -10.28 13.10 -4.77
CA CYS A 64 -11.04 13.29 -3.55
C CYS A 64 -10.35 14.25 -2.58
N GLY A 65 -9.01 14.22 -2.50
CA GLY A 65 -8.24 15.20 -1.73
C GLY A 65 -8.44 16.63 -2.22
N ILE A 66 -8.40 16.86 -3.55
CA ILE A 66 -8.70 18.17 -4.16
C ILE A 66 -10.15 18.58 -3.88
N ALA A 67 -11.11 17.67 -4.04
CA ALA A 67 -12.52 17.95 -3.80
C ALA A 67 -12.80 18.35 -2.33
N LEU A 68 -12.12 17.70 -1.38
CA LEU A 68 -12.13 18.05 0.03
C LEU A 68 -11.64 19.48 0.27
N LEU A 69 -10.54 19.88 -0.39
CA LEU A 69 -10.02 21.25 -0.28
C LEU A 69 -10.99 22.27 -0.87
N LEU A 70 -11.63 21.97 -2.01
CA LEU A 70 -12.61 22.87 -2.64
C LEU A 70 -13.92 22.98 -1.84
N GLY A 71 -14.22 22.00 -0.99
CA GLY A 71 -15.42 21.98 -0.16
C GLY A 71 -16.71 21.68 -0.93
N GLN A 72 -16.61 21.03 -2.10
CA GLN A 72 -17.75 20.76 -2.97
C GLN A 72 -18.22 19.30 -2.89
N ARG A 73 -19.54 19.10 -3.00
CA ARG A 73 -20.20 17.78 -2.94
C ARG A 73 -19.66 16.89 -1.81
N MET A 74 -19.44 17.48 -0.63
CA MET A 74 -18.71 16.87 0.48
C MET A 74 -19.25 15.48 0.85
N LYS A 75 -20.57 15.29 0.86
CA LYS A 75 -21.19 14.00 1.18
C LYS A 75 -20.65 12.86 0.30
N LEU A 76 -20.48 13.09 -0.99
CA LEU A 76 -20.02 12.08 -1.94
C LEU A 76 -18.53 11.77 -1.71
N PHE A 77 -17.69 12.81 -1.70
CA PHE A 77 -16.24 12.64 -1.59
C PHE A 77 -15.81 12.11 -0.22
N THR A 78 -16.44 12.54 0.88
CA THR A 78 -16.13 11.97 2.21
C THR A 78 -16.55 10.51 2.30
N THR A 79 -17.68 10.12 1.68
CA THR A 79 -18.12 8.72 1.69
C THR A 79 -17.15 7.83 0.90
N ILE A 80 -16.71 8.29 -0.27
CA ILE A 80 -15.69 7.60 -1.07
C ILE A 80 -14.38 7.51 -0.28
N LEU A 81 -13.95 8.57 0.40
CA LEU A 81 -12.73 8.57 1.22
C LEU A 81 -12.80 7.57 2.37
N VAL A 82 -13.94 7.48 3.06
CA VAL A 82 -14.15 6.49 4.12
C VAL A 82 -13.99 5.09 3.56
N LEU A 83 -14.62 4.79 2.41
CA LEU A 83 -14.49 3.48 1.79
C LEU A 83 -13.04 3.16 1.43
N LEU A 84 -12.33 4.12 0.82
CA LEU A 84 -10.93 3.95 0.43
C LEU A 84 -10.01 3.70 1.64
N ILE A 85 -10.14 4.50 2.70
CA ILE A 85 -9.28 4.37 3.88
C ILE A 85 -9.62 3.11 4.68
N VAL A 86 -10.89 2.70 4.75
CA VAL A 86 -11.27 1.41 5.37
C VAL A 86 -10.64 0.25 4.61
N PHE A 87 -10.65 0.28 3.28
CA PHE A 87 -9.98 -0.71 2.44
C PHE A 87 -8.46 -0.75 2.71
N PHE A 88 -7.77 0.39 2.72
CA PHE A 88 -6.35 0.43 3.05
C PHE A 88 -6.06 0.01 4.50
N THR A 89 -6.91 0.39 5.46
CA THR A 89 -6.78 -0.04 6.87
C THR A 89 -6.91 -1.56 6.99
N PHE A 90 -7.77 -2.19 6.19
CA PHE A 90 -7.89 -3.64 6.12
C PHE A 90 -6.62 -4.29 5.56
N LEU A 91 -6.08 -3.79 4.43
CA LEU A 91 -4.84 -4.30 3.84
C LEU A 91 -3.64 -4.15 4.78
N THR A 92 -3.51 -2.97 5.41
CA THR A 92 -2.43 -2.67 6.36
C THR A 92 -2.55 -3.52 7.62
N GLY A 93 -3.76 -3.74 8.13
CA GLY A 93 -4.04 -4.64 9.25
C GLY A 93 -3.71 -6.09 8.91
N TYR A 94 -4.05 -6.56 7.70
CA TYR A 94 -3.71 -7.90 7.24
C TYR A 94 -2.20 -8.13 7.15
N ALA A 95 -1.47 -7.14 6.62
CA ALA A 95 -0.01 -7.17 6.57
C ALA A 95 0.63 -7.22 7.97
N LEU A 96 0.08 -6.45 8.92
CA LEU A 96 0.54 -6.41 10.31
C LEU A 96 0.34 -7.75 11.03
N LEU A 97 -0.83 -8.39 10.85
CA LEU A 97 -1.16 -9.66 11.51
C LEU A 97 -0.39 -10.85 10.93
N THR A 98 -0.19 -10.87 9.61
CA THR A 98 0.42 -12.02 8.92
C THR A 98 1.95 -11.93 8.92
N GLY A 99 2.53 -10.73 9.03
CA GLY A 99 3.98 -10.51 9.03
C GLY A 99 4.70 -10.86 7.72
N LYS A 100 3.97 -11.32 6.70
CA LYS A 100 4.53 -11.74 5.39
C LYS A 100 4.90 -10.57 4.48
N ILE A 101 4.32 -9.39 4.70
CA ILE A 101 4.48 -8.21 3.82
C ILE A 101 5.19 -7.11 4.61
N LYS A 102 6.44 -6.79 4.22
CA LYS A 102 7.32 -5.87 4.98
C LYS A 102 6.99 -4.39 4.80
N THR A 103 6.37 -4.00 3.68
CA THR A 103 6.06 -2.60 3.35
C THR A 103 4.62 -2.46 2.84
N CYS A 104 3.95 -1.40 3.28
CA CYS A 104 2.49 -1.31 3.15
C CYS A 104 2.00 -0.60 1.86
N GLY A 105 2.91 -0.12 1.00
CA GLY A 105 2.59 0.53 -0.27
C GLY A 105 1.76 1.83 -0.19
N CYS A 106 1.24 2.19 0.99
CA CYS A 106 0.27 3.26 1.19
C CYS A 106 0.85 4.69 1.01
N LEU A 107 2.17 4.86 0.95
CA LEU A 107 2.83 6.12 0.54
C LEU A 107 3.85 5.90 -0.59
N GLY A 108 3.68 4.82 -1.36
CA GLY A 108 4.69 4.39 -2.33
C GLY A 108 6.05 4.05 -1.70
N ASP A 109 7.04 3.80 -2.54
CA ASP A 109 8.38 3.40 -2.10
C ASP A 109 9.26 4.58 -1.67
N CYS A 110 8.79 5.83 -1.89
CA CYS A 110 9.49 7.04 -1.47
C CYS A 110 9.42 7.32 0.03
N LEU A 111 8.39 6.83 0.72
CA LEU A 111 8.27 6.95 2.17
C LEU A 111 7.88 5.60 2.79
N PRO A 112 8.82 4.65 2.89
CA PRO A 112 8.54 3.32 3.43
C PRO A 112 8.23 3.44 4.93
N LEU A 113 6.95 3.29 5.25
CA LEU A 113 6.46 3.21 6.62
C LEU A 113 6.36 1.74 7.05
N THR A 114 6.66 1.48 8.32
CA THR A 114 6.41 0.15 8.90
C THR A 114 4.89 -0.15 8.88
N PRO A 115 4.48 -1.43 8.81
CA PRO A 115 3.06 -1.80 8.82
C PRO A 115 2.30 -1.24 10.02
N LEU A 116 2.92 -1.26 11.21
CA LEU A 116 2.32 -0.70 12.43
C LEU A 116 2.12 0.82 12.34
N GLN A 117 3.15 1.55 11.87
CA GLN A 117 3.07 3.00 11.72
C GLN A 117 2.02 3.40 10.67
N SER A 118 1.92 2.63 9.58
CA SER A 118 0.91 2.84 8.54
C SER A 118 -0.50 2.58 9.07
N PHE A 119 -0.70 1.49 9.81
CA PHE A 119 -2.00 1.14 10.40
C PHE A 119 -2.51 2.21 11.38
N ILE A 120 -1.63 2.70 12.28
CA ILE A 120 -2.00 3.77 13.23
C ILE A 120 -2.33 5.07 12.49
N LYS A 121 -1.54 5.44 11.48
CA LYS A 121 -1.80 6.62 10.64
C LYS A 121 -3.17 6.51 9.97
N ASP A 122 -3.47 5.37 9.36
CA ASP A 122 -4.73 5.15 8.63
C ASP A 122 -5.93 5.18 9.59
N LEU A 123 -5.80 4.64 10.81
CA LEU A 123 -6.85 4.71 11.85
C LEU A 123 -7.11 6.15 12.33
N LEU A 124 -6.06 6.95 12.54
CA LEU A 124 -6.18 8.35 12.92
C LEU A 124 -6.86 9.16 11.81
N VAL A 125 -6.42 8.95 10.57
CA VAL A 125 -6.98 9.60 9.38
C VAL A 125 -8.44 9.18 9.17
N LEU A 126 -8.78 7.90 9.35
CA LEU A 126 -10.15 7.40 9.33
C LEU A 126 -11.04 8.16 10.33
N GLY A 127 -10.58 8.36 11.57
CA GLY A 127 -11.30 9.14 12.58
C GLY A 127 -11.57 10.59 12.14
N MET A 128 -10.57 11.25 11.54
CA MET A 128 -10.74 12.61 11.00
C MET A 128 -11.74 12.66 9.83
N ILE A 129 -11.70 11.67 8.94
CA ILE A 129 -12.63 11.60 7.81
C ILE A 129 -14.06 11.34 8.30
N ILE A 130 -14.27 10.46 9.28
CA ILE A 130 -15.59 10.21 9.87
C ILE A 130 -16.13 11.50 10.49
N TYR A 131 -15.29 12.26 11.21
CA TYR A 131 -15.67 13.56 11.76
C TYR A 131 -16.13 14.54 10.67
N LEU A 132 -15.42 14.60 9.53
CA LEU A 132 -15.81 15.40 8.36
C LEU A 132 -17.09 14.88 7.70
N ALA A 133 -17.25 13.55 7.60
CA ALA A 133 -18.40 12.89 6.99
C ALA A 133 -19.69 13.09 7.78
N ILE A 134 -19.63 13.23 9.11
CA ILE A 134 -20.79 13.56 9.95
C ILE A 134 -21.14 15.05 9.82
N ASN A 135 -20.12 15.91 9.81
CA ASN A 135 -20.28 17.37 9.80
C ASN A 135 -20.29 17.99 8.39
N TYR A 136 -20.47 17.19 7.34
CA TYR A 136 -20.36 17.63 5.94
C TYR A 136 -21.27 18.82 5.59
N LYS A 137 -22.44 18.95 6.24
CA LYS A 137 -23.39 20.05 6.02
C LYS A 137 -22.86 21.42 6.47
N ASN A 138 -21.91 21.43 7.41
CA ASN A 138 -21.34 22.65 7.98
C ASN A 138 -20.16 23.20 7.18
N ILE A 139 -19.80 22.55 6.07
CA ILE A 139 -18.66 22.90 5.23
C ILE A 139 -19.15 23.78 4.08
N THR A 140 -18.59 24.99 4.01
CA THR A 140 -18.87 25.92 2.91
C THR A 140 -17.93 25.67 1.74
N ALA A 141 -18.50 25.72 0.55
CA ALA A 141 -17.75 25.70 -0.69
C ALA A 141 -16.88 26.95 -0.85
N LEU A 142 -15.67 26.78 -1.38
CA LEU A 142 -14.76 27.89 -1.69
C LEU A 142 -15.03 28.54 -3.05
N PHE A 143 -15.47 27.74 -4.02
CA PHE A 143 -15.73 28.18 -5.39
C PHE A 143 -17.15 27.80 -5.85
N LYS A 144 -17.60 28.48 -6.92
CA LYS A 144 -18.81 28.08 -7.65
C LYS A 144 -18.65 26.67 -8.23
N THR A 145 -19.74 25.92 -8.26
CA THR A 145 -19.75 24.50 -8.67
C THR A 145 -19.11 24.27 -10.03
N VAL A 146 -19.35 25.15 -11.01
CA VAL A 146 -18.77 25.04 -12.36
C VAL A 146 -17.24 25.09 -12.35
N VAL A 147 -16.65 26.02 -11.59
CA VAL A 147 -15.18 26.16 -11.51
C VAL A 147 -14.58 24.95 -10.80
N ALA A 148 -15.23 24.47 -9.74
CA ALA A 148 -14.78 23.27 -9.03
C ALA A 148 -14.83 22.02 -9.92
N ASP A 149 -15.91 21.84 -10.70
CA ASP A 149 -16.04 20.70 -11.61
C ASP A 149 -14.97 20.73 -12.72
N ILE A 150 -14.62 21.91 -13.24
CA ILE A 150 -13.51 22.09 -14.20
C ILE A 150 -12.17 21.70 -13.56
N ILE A 151 -11.89 22.17 -12.34
CA ILE A 151 -10.65 21.83 -11.62
C ILE A 151 -10.55 20.31 -11.40
N LEU A 152 -11.65 19.67 -10.99
CA LEU A 152 -11.69 18.22 -10.80
C LEU A 152 -11.48 17.47 -12.12
N ALA A 153 -12.13 17.89 -13.20
CA ALA A 153 -11.96 17.26 -14.52
C ALA A 153 -10.50 17.37 -15.02
N ILE A 154 -9.89 18.55 -14.90
CA ILE A 154 -8.48 18.76 -15.23
C ILE A 154 -7.58 17.88 -14.36
N SER A 155 -7.86 17.77 -13.06
CA SER A 155 -7.07 16.94 -12.17
C SER A 155 -7.11 15.46 -12.53
N ILE A 156 -8.27 14.93 -12.95
CA ILE A 156 -8.40 13.55 -13.42
C ILE A 156 -7.53 13.32 -14.66
N VAL A 157 -7.67 14.18 -15.67
CA VAL A 157 -6.91 14.06 -16.93
C VAL A 157 -5.41 14.16 -16.65
N ALA A 158 -4.99 15.11 -15.82
CA ALA A 158 -3.59 15.27 -15.44
C ALA A 158 -3.04 14.03 -14.70
N CYS A 159 -3.78 13.48 -13.73
CA CYS A 159 -3.34 12.31 -12.98
C CYS A 159 -3.21 11.06 -13.87
N VAL A 160 -4.13 10.86 -14.81
CA VAL A 160 -4.06 9.74 -15.76
C VAL A 160 -2.89 9.95 -16.72
N PHE A 161 -2.73 11.15 -17.28
CA PHE A 161 -1.63 11.47 -18.19
C PHE A 161 -0.27 11.23 -17.53
N VAL A 162 -0.08 11.71 -16.30
CA VAL A 162 1.18 11.53 -15.57
C VAL A 162 1.48 10.04 -15.34
N GLN A 163 0.50 9.23 -14.96
CA GLN A 163 0.73 7.79 -14.74
C GLN A 163 1.10 7.08 -16.04
N LEU A 164 0.42 7.39 -17.14
CA LEU A 164 0.77 6.83 -18.45
C LEU A 164 2.20 7.23 -18.87
N TYR A 165 2.59 8.47 -18.59
CA TYR A 165 3.95 8.95 -18.84
C TYR A 165 4.99 8.16 -18.02
N VAL A 166 4.77 8.00 -16.71
CA VAL A 166 5.68 7.30 -15.79
C VAL A 166 5.67 5.77 -15.97
N ILE A 167 4.66 5.21 -16.61
CA ILE A 167 4.69 3.79 -17.02
C ILE A 167 5.60 3.60 -18.24
N GLN A 168 5.68 4.61 -19.11
CA GLN A 168 6.50 4.55 -20.34
C GLN A 168 7.92 5.11 -20.13
N HIS A 169 8.11 5.98 -19.15
CA HIS A 169 9.37 6.66 -18.82
C HIS A 169 9.73 6.40 -17.36
N LEU A 170 10.98 6.68 -16.95
CA LEU A 170 11.34 6.55 -15.54
C LEU A 170 10.50 7.49 -14.66
N PRO A 171 10.25 7.11 -13.39
CA PRO A 171 9.61 7.98 -12.42
C PRO A 171 10.37 9.29 -12.26
N PHE A 172 9.67 10.40 -12.01
CA PHE A 172 10.31 11.72 -11.88
C PHE A 172 11.31 11.74 -10.73
N TYR A 173 10.99 11.03 -9.65
CA TYR A 173 11.89 10.82 -8.55
C TYR A 173 12.01 9.33 -8.26
N ASP A 174 13.20 8.78 -8.52
CA ASP A 174 13.49 7.38 -8.29
C ASP A 174 13.83 7.14 -6.81
N CYS A 175 12.91 6.46 -6.14
CA CYS A 175 13.00 6.08 -4.73
C CYS A 175 13.49 4.66 -4.51
N LEU A 176 13.73 3.92 -5.59
CA LEU A 176 14.11 2.53 -5.50
C LEU A 176 15.53 2.38 -4.93
N PRO A 177 15.83 1.26 -4.27
CA PRO A 177 17.18 0.97 -3.80
C PRO A 177 18.22 1.00 -4.93
N TYR A 178 17.82 0.65 -6.16
CA TYR A 178 18.70 0.58 -7.32
C TYR A 178 18.79 1.86 -8.16
N LYS A 179 18.43 3.02 -7.60
CA LYS A 179 18.50 4.30 -8.32
C LYS A 179 19.91 4.66 -8.77
N VAL A 180 20.00 5.44 -9.86
CA VAL A 180 21.27 5.93 -10.42
C VAL A 180 22.07 6.68 -9.35
N GLY A 181 23.34 6.28 -9.18
CA GLY A 181 24.25 6.86 -8.17
C GLY A 181 24.44 6.02 -6.90
N ASN A 182 23.63 4.97 -6.69
CA ASN A 182 23.84 4.04 -5.57
C ASN A 182 24.90 2.97 -5.89
N ASN A 183 25.66 2.55 -4.87
CA ASN A 183 26.56 1.40 -4.98
C ASN A 183 25.83 0.12 -4.53
N ILE A 184 25.48 -0.72 -5.51
CA ILE A 184 24.70 -1.94 -5.31
C ILE A 184 25.43 -2.91 -4.37
N ILE A 185 26.75 -3.06 -4.50
CA ILE A 185 27.54 -4.00 -3.70
C ILE A 185 27.50 -3.58 -2.23
N ALA A 186 27.55 -2.28 -1.95
CA ALA A 186 27.44 -1.76 -0.59
C ALA A 186 26.03 -1.97 -0.01
N GLN A 187 24.98 -1.82 -0.82
CA GLN A 187 23.58 -1.97 -0.37
C GLN A 187 23.13 -3.42 -0.20
N MET A 188 23.79 -4.37 -0.88
CA MET A 188 23.54 -5.80 -0.70
C MET A 188 24.26 -6.39 0.53
N GLN A 189 25.04 -5.60 1.27
CA GLN A 189 25.70 -6.09 2.48
C GLN A 189 24.66 -6.43 3.55
N LYS A 190 24.77 -7.65 4.08
CA LYS A 190 23.91 -8.16 5.16
C LYS A 190 24.07 -7.27 6.40
N PRO A 191 22.97 -6.82 7.05
CA PRO A 191 23.06 -6.07 8.29
C PRO A 191 23.74 -6.90 9.39
N LYS A 192 24.35 -6.24 10.40
CA LYS A 192 25.12 -6.92 11.46
C LYS A 192 24.35 -8.01 12.23
N ASN A 193 23.02 -7.92 12.28
CA ASN A 193 22.14 -8.90 12.92
C ASN A 193 21.38 -9.77 11.91
N TYR A 194 21.95 -9.98 10.71
CA TYR A 194 21.34 -10.82 9.70
C TYR A 194 21.39 -12.29 10.12
N VAL A 195 20.23 -12.86 10.41
CA VAL A 195 20.06 -14.31 10.54
C VAL A 195 19.85 -14.84 9.12
N PRO A 196 20.73 -15.72 8.61
CA PRO A 196 20.50 -16.36 7.32
C PRO A 196 19.24 -17.20 7.37
N ASP A 197 18.48 -17.21 6.28
CA ASP A 197 17.39 -18.17 6.12
C ASP A 197 17.99 -19.58 6.19
N ASN A 198 17.68 -20.32 7.25
CA ASN A 198 18.11 -21.70 7.40
C ASN A 198 17.04 -22.60 6.82
N THR A 199 17.34 -23.24 5.70
CA THR A 199 16.44 -24.21 5.07
C THR A 199 16.94 -25.60 5.46
N SER A 200 16.36 -26.18 6.51
CA SER A 200 16.64 -27.56 6.93
C SER A 200 15.71 -28.53 6.20
N ILE A 201 16.25 -29.53 5.51
CA ILE A 201 15.46 -30.58 4.86
C ILE A 201 15.31 -31.72 5.87
N ILE A 202 14.10 -31.88 6.39
CA ILE A 202 13.79 -32.95 7.35
C ILE A 202 13.22 -34.14 6.59
N TYR A 203 13.93 -35.27 6.63
CA TYR A 203 13.49 -36.54 6.08
C TYR A 203 12.72 -37.32 7.16
N GLN A 204 11.45 -37.65 6.89
CA GLN A 204 10.61 -38.46 7.79
C GLN A 204 10.53 -39.89 7.28
N TYR A 205 10.84 -40.85 8.17
CA TYR A 205 10.78 -42.29 7.90
C TYR A 205 9.98 -43.00 8.99
N ASN A 206 9.33 -44.11 8.64
CA ASN A 206 8.78 -45.07 9.57
C ASN A 206 9.77 -46.22 9.75
N LYS A 207 10.26 -46.42 10.97
CA LYS A 207 11.06 -47.59 11.35
C LYS A 207 10.37 -48.31 12.51
N ASN A 208 10.03 -49.58 12.32
CA ASN A 208 9.37 -50.41 13.34
C ASN A 208 8.09 -49.79 13.94
N GLY A 209 7.29 -49.09 13.12
CA GLY A 209 6.04 -48.46 13.54
C GLY A 209 6.20 -47.14 14.33
N LYS A 210 7.43 -46.61 14.43
CA LYS A 210 7.69 -45.26 14.97
C LYS A 210 8.14 -44.32 13.85
N GLN A 211 7.51 -43.16 13.76
CA GLN A 211 7.97 -42.08 12.90
C GLN A 211 9.23 -41.45 13.50
N ILE A 212 10.29 -41.41 12.70
CA ILE A 212 11.59 -40.81 13.03
C ILE A 212 11.94 -39.81 11.95
N ALA A 213 12.43 -38.65 12.37
CA ALA A 213 12.77 -37.54 11.49
C ALA A 213 14.27 -37.23 11.63
N PHE A 214 14.96 -37.14 10.50
CA PHE A 214 16.39 -36.79 10.45
C PHE A 214 16.59 -35.51 9.64
N ASP A 215 17.48 -34.67 10.13
CA ASP A 215 18.02 -33.54 9.37
C ASP A 215 19.33 -33.97 8.68
N GLN A 216 19.84 -33.19 7.73
CA GLN A 216 21.06 -33.49 6.98
C GLN A 216 22.28 -33.74 7.90
N ASP A 217 22.37 -33.01 9.01
CA ASP A 217 23.46 -33.13 9.98
C ASP A 217 23.34 -34.37 10.89
N ASN A 218 22.14 -34.94 11.03
CA ASN A 218 21.84 -36.05 11.94
C ASN A 218 21.39 -37.31 11.18
N PHE A 219 21.78 -37.47 9.91
CA PHE A 219 21.39 -38.63 9.11
C PHE A 219 22.08 -39.91 9.63
N PRO A 220 21.33 -41.01 9.87
CA PRO A 220 21.88 -42.23 10.44
C PRO A 220 22.87 -42.90 9.46
N ALA A 221 24.05 -43.27 9.96
CA ALA A 221 25.06 -43.98 9.16
C ALA A 221 24.63 -45.42 8.82
N ASP A 222 23.70 -45.98 9.60
CA ASP A 222 23.11 -47.32 9.46
C ASP A 222 21.79 -47.30 8.66
N PHE A 223 21.62 -46.34 7.76
CA PHE A 223 20.43 -46.26 6.91
C PHE A 223 20.29 -47.52 6.04
N ASP A 224 19.19 -48.25 6.22
CA ASP A 224 18.89 -49.51 5.54
C ASP A 224 17.45 -49.53 5.01
N SER A 225 17.03 -50.66 4.41
CA SER A 225 15.69 -50.84 3.87
C SER A 225 14.57 -50.91 4.91
N THR A 226 14.88 -50.83 6.22
CA THR A 226 13.88 -50.83 7.30
C THR A 226 13.31 -49.44 7.59
N TYR A 227 13.88 -48.40 6.98
CA TYR A 227 13.36 -47.03 6.97
C TYR A 227 12.45 -46.87 5.75
N VAL A 228 11.12 -46.83 5.96
CA VAL A 228 10.09 -46.72 4.91
C VAL A 228 9.43 -45.35 4.90
#